data_AF-A0A3C7VW79-F1
#
_entry.id   AF-A0A3C7VW79-F1
#
_cell.length_a   1.000
_cell.length_b   1.000
_cell.length_c   1.000
_cell.angle_alpha   90.00
_cell.angle_beta   90.00
_cell.angle_gamma   90.00
#
_symmetry.space_group_name_H-M   'P 1'
#
loop_
_entity.id
_entity.type
_entity.pdbx_description
1 polymer ?
#
loop_
_entity_poly.entity_id
_entity_poly.type
_entity_poly.pdbx_seq_one_letter_code
_entity_poly.pdbx_strand_id
1 'polypeptide(L)'
;MDTPPEQSAFEPTPAQRAAAARVMARCDELAAISSIDDGVYRSYLTPEHARCNACVAGWLEEAGLAAWQDAAGNLCGRLAAAAPGPQRTLLLGSHLDTVRNAGKYDGILGVLVALEVMAG
;
A
#
# COMPACT_ATOMS: atom_id res chain seq x y z
N MET A 1 -15.39 -7.45 41.57
CA MET A 1 -14.42 -7.51 40.47
C MET A 1 -15.27 -7.55 39.22
N ASP A 2 -15.56 -6.39 38.63
CA ASP A 2 -16.40 -6.30 37.43
C ASP A 2 -15.63 -6.87 36.25
N THR A 3 -16.21 -7.87 35.59
CA THR A 3 -15.73 -8.38 34.31
C THR A 3 -15.89 -7.27 33.27
N PRO A 4 -14.85 -6.88 32.51
CA PRO A 4 -15.01 -5.91 31.44
C PRO A 4 -16.05 -6.43 30.43
N PRO A 5 -16.87 -5.54 29.83
CA PRO A 5 -17.89 -5.95 28.88
C PRO A 5 -17.24 -6.73 27.73
N GLU A 6 -17.89 -7.83 27.35
CA GLU A 6 -17.53 -8.62 26.17
C GLU A 6 -17.54 -7.70 24.95
N GLN A 7 -16.36 -7.43 24.39
CA GLN A 7 -16.27 -6.68 23.14
C GLN A 7 -16.84 -7.58 22.04
N SER A 8 -17.95 -7.17 21.42
CA SER A 8 -18.51 -7.83 20.25
C SER A 8 -17.39 -8.07 19.23
N ALA A 9 -17.23 -9.32 18.79
CA ALA A 9 -16.21 -9.69 17.82
C ALA A 9 -16.39 -8.87 16.54
N PHE A 10 -15.30 -8.28 16.04
CA PHE A 10 -15.33 -7.55 14.77
C PHE A 10 -15.65 -8.52 13.63
N GLU A 11 -16.83 -8.37 13.02
CA GLU A 11 -17.19 -9.08 11.79
C GLU A 11 -17.00 -8.16 10.58
N PRO A 12 -16.06 -8.47 9.66
CA PRO A 12 -15.86 -7.65 8.48
C PRO A 12 -17.07 -7.73 7.53
N THR A 13 -17.39 -6.65 6.84
CA THR A 13 -18.38 -6.63 5.78
C THR A 13 -17.90 -7.42 4.55
N PRO A 14 -18.80 -7.80 3.62
CA PRO A 14 -18.39 -8.38 2.33
C PRO A 14 -17.41 -7.49 1.56
N ALA A 15 -17.60 -6.17 1.59
CA ALA A 15 -16.69 -5.21 0.96
C ALA A 15 -15.31 -5.21 1.62
N GLN A 16 -15.23 -5.26 2.95
CA GLN A 16 -13.96 -5.35 3.68
C GLN A 16 -13.22 -6.66 3.39
N ARG A 17 -13.93 -7.78 3.28
CA ARG A 17 -13.32 -9.06 2.86
C ARG A 17 -12.79 -9.01 1.42
N ALA A 18 -13.53 -8.38 0.50
CA ALA A 18 -13.09 -8.22 -0.89
C ALA A 18 -11.86 -7.31 -1.00
N ALA A 19 -11.82 -6.21 -0.25
CA ALA A 19 -10.66 -5.33 -0.16
C ALA A 19 -9.44 -6.08 0.39
N ALA A 20 -9.60 -6.83 1.49
CA ALA A 20 -8.53 -7.66 2.03
C ALA A 20 -8.02 -8.68 1.00
N ALA A 21 -8.90 -9.34 0.25
CA ALA A 21 -8.49 -10.27 -0.80
C ALA A 21 -7.67 -9.58 -1.91
N ARG A 22 -8.04 -8.37 -2.33
CA ARG A 22 -7.25 -7.58 -3.29
C ARG A 22 -5.88 -7.20 -2.74
N VAL A 23 -5.79 -6.77 -1.48
CA VAL A 23 -4.50 -6.48 -0.83
C VAL A 23 -3.60 -7.70 -0.86
N MET A 24 -4.11 -8.87 -0.48
CA MET A 24 -3.32 -10.09 -0.45
C MET A 24 -2.82 -10.49 -1.85
N ALA A 25 -3.68 -10.40 -2.87
CA ALA A 25 -3.31 -10.67 -4.26
C ALA A 25 -2.25 -9.68 -4.77
N ARG A 26 -2.38 -8.38 -4.45
CA ARG A 26 -1.40 -7.36 -4.80
C ARG A 26 -0.06 -7.54 -4.06
N CYS A 27 -0.07 -8.01 -2.80
CA CYS A 27 1.16 -8.42 -2.11
C CYS A 27 1.89 -9.54 -2.88
N ASP A 28 1.16 -10.53 -3.39
CA ASP A 28 1.75 -11.62 -4.18
C ASP A 28 2.35 -11.10 -5.49
N GLU A 29 1.66 -10.18 -6.17
CA GLU A 29 2.17 -9.56 -7.40
C GLU A 29 3.43 -8.72 -7.15
N LEU A 30 3.46 -7.91 -6.09
CA LEU A 30 4.64 -7.12 -5.75
C LEU A 30 5.79 -7.98 -5.22
N ALA A 31 5.53 -9.13 -4.62
CA ALA A 31 6.58 -10.07 -4.21
C ALA A 31 7.32 -10.68 -5.40
N ALA A 32 6.64 -10.86 -6.54
CA ALA A 32 7.25 -11.33 -7.78
C ALA A 32 8.20 -10.31 -8.42
N ILE A 33 8.18 -9.05 -7.98
CA ILE A 33 9.12 -8.01 -8.43
C ILE A 33 10.36 -8.06 -7.53
N SER A 34 11.26 -8.99 -7.83
CA SER A 34 12.50 -9.21 -7.08
C SER A 34 13.73 -9.31 -7.99
N SER A 35 14.89 -8.97 -7.42
CA SER A 35 16.22 -9.13 -8.03
C SER A 35 16.89 -10.48 -7.74
N ILE A 36 16.18 -11.40 -7.08
CA ILE A 36 16.60 -12.79 -6.84
C ILE A 36 15.48 -13.75 -7.21
N ASP A 37 15.84 -14.98 -7.59
CA ASP A 37 14.87 -15.98 -8.06
C ASP A 37 14.11 -16.67 -6.91
N ASP A 38 14.78 -16.93 -5.79
CA ASP A 38 14.21 -17.63 -4.63
C ASP A 38 14.21 -16.73 -3.39
N GLY A 39 13.22 -15.84 -3.35
CA GLY A 39 12.98 -14.92 -2.24
C GLY A 39 12.53 -13.54 -2.70
N VAL A 40 12.34 -12.63 -1.74
CA VAL A 40 12.04 -11.22 -2.03
C VAL A 40 13.25 -10.38 -1.67
N TYR A 41 13.76 -9.69 -2.68
CA TYR A 41 14.76 -8.65 -2.55
C TYR A 41 14.51 -7.56 -3.58
N ARG A 42 14.34 -6.32 -3.10
CA ARG A 42 14.15 -5.13 -3.91
C ARG A 42 14.71 -3.92 -3.16
N SER A 43 15.99 -3.64 -3.35
CA SER A 43 16.66 -2.52 -2.67
C SER A 43 16.21 -1.17 -3.23
N TYR A 44 16.30 -0.13 -2.41
CA TYR A 44 15.98 1.24 -2.82
C TYR A 44 16.73 1.67 -4.09
N LEU A 45 16.03 2.37 -4.99
CA LEU A 45 16.52 2.88 -6.29
C LEU A 45 17.11 1.84 -7.26
N THR A 46 16.75 0.57 -7.09
CA THR A 46 17.03 -0.48 -8.09
C THR A 46 15.97 -0.48 -9.21
N PRO A 47 16.25 -1.12 -10.36
CA PRO A 47 15.24 -1.33 -11.41
C PRO A 47 13.97 -2.02 -10.90
N GLU A 48 14.10 -2.97 -9.98
CA GLU A 48 12.96 -3.66 -9.36
C GLU A 48 12.14 -2.70 -8.49
N HIS A 49 12.80 -1.80 -7.74
CA HIS A 49 12.11 -0.75 -6.99
C HIS A 49 11.35 0.19 -7.93
N ALA A 50 11.95 0.61 -9.04
CA ALA A 50 11.27 1.43 -10.05
C ALA A 50 10.05 0.71 -10.67
N ARG A 51 10.18 -0.59 -10.99
CA ARG A 51 9.06 -1.41 -11.49
C ARG A 51 7.94 -1.56 -10.46
N CYS A 52 8.29 -1.76 -9.18
CA CYS A 52 7.32 -1.83 -8.09
C CYS A 52 6.58 -0.49 -7.93
N ASN A 53 7.30 0.64 -7.97
CA ASN A 53 6.68 1.96 -7.92
C ASN A 53 5.75 2.20 -9.11
N ALA A 54 6.15 1.82 -10.32
CA ALA A 54 5.31 1.96 -11.50
C ALA A 54 4.02 1.12 -11.41
N CYS A 55 4.10 -0.10 -10.87
CA CYS A 55 2.94 -0.96 -10.64
C CYS A 55 1.95 -0.31 -9.66
N VAL A 56 2.45 0.14 -8.50
CA VAL A 56 1.61 0.82 -7.49
C VAL A 56 1.06 2.15 -8.00
N ALA A 57 1.82 2.90 -8.80
CA ALA A 57 1.35 4.12 -9.44
C ALA A 57 0.14 3.87 -10.33
N GLY A 58 0.15 2.80 -11.14
CA GLY A 58 -1.00 2.39 -11.94
C GLY A 58 -2.25 2.13 -11.08
N TRP A 59 -2.10 1.44 -9.95
CA TRP A 59 -3.23 1.22 -9.04
C TRP A 59 -3.74 2.49 -8.35
N LEU A 60 -2.85 3.45 -8.06
CA LEU A 60 -3.26 4.75 -7.54
C LEU A 60 -4.08 5.51 -8.58
N GLU A 61 -3.66 5.49 -9.84
CA GLU A 61 -4.38 6.12 -10.96
C GLU A 61 -5.73 5.44 -11.24
N GLU A 62 -5.78 4.10 -11.21
CA GLU A 62 -7.03 3.33 -11.31
C GLU A 62 -8.03 3.68 -10.20
N ALA A 63 -7.52 4.01 -9.01
CA ALA A 63 -8.31 4.48 -7.88
C ALA A 63 -8.69 5.98 -7.98
N GLY A 64 -8.27 6.67 -9.05
CA GLY A 64 -8.58 8.09 -9.28
C GLY A 64 -7.69 9.08 -8.54
N LEU A 65 -6.56 8.64 -7.99
CA LEU A 65 -5.56 9.51 -7.37
C LEU A 65 -4.57 10.03 -8.42
N ALA A 66 -4.09 11.26 -8.23
CA ALA A 66 -2.93 11.74 -8.97
C ALA A 66 -1.66 11.08 -8.40
N ALA A 67 -0.95 10.31 -9.23
CA ALA A 67 0.29 9.65 -8.87
C ALA A 67 1.51 10.40 -9.42
N TRP A 68 2.57 10.53 -8.62
CA TRP A 68 3.86 11.05 -9.08
C TRP A 68 5.00 10.49 -8.22
N GLN A 69 6.22 10.53 -8.77
CA GLN A 69 7.43 10.28 -7.99
C GLN A 69 8.15 11.60 -7.70
N ASP A 70 8.50 11.84 -6.44
CA ASP A 70 9.24 13.05 -6.07
C ASP A 70 10.75 12.94 -6.36
N ALA A 71 11.49 14.02 -6.11
CA ALA A 71 12.93 14.08 -6.35
C ALA A 71 13.75 13.17 -5.42
N ALA A 72 13.21 12.74 -4.29
CA ALA A 72 13.87 11.79 -3.41
C ALA A 72 13.69 10.35 -3.91
N GLY A 73 12.65 10.09 -4.72
CA GLY A 73 12.30 8.77 -5.23
C GLY A 73 11.06 8.17 -4.57
N ASN A 74 10.34 8.93 -3.74
CA ASN A 74 9.11 8.48 -3.10
C ASN A 74 7.97 8.44 -4.12
N LEU A 75 7.21 7.36 -4.15
CA LEU A 75 5.93 7.33 -4.84
C LEU A 75 4.88 8.02 -3.98
N CYS A 76 4.17 8.98 -4.55
CA CYS A 76 3.09 9.72 -3.92
C CYS A 76 1.79 9.53 -4.71
N GLY A 77 0.69 9.34 -3.99
CA GLY A 77 -0.67 9.38 -4.52
C GLY A 77 -1.49 10.41 -3.76
N ARG A 78 -2.26 11.24 -4.46
CA ARG A 78 -3.07 12.28 -3.82
C ARG A 78 -4.48 12.35 -4.37
N LEU A 79 -5.45 12.33 -3.46
CA LEU A 79 -6.82 12.73 -3.72
C LEU A 79 -6.93 14.26 -3.63
N ALA A 80 -7.61 14.88 -4.60
CA ALA A 80 -7.82 16.31 -4.62
C ALA A 80 -8.65 16.77 -3.40
N ALA A 81 -8.32 17.94 -2.87
CA ALA A 81 -9.10 18.55 -1.80
C ALA A 81 -10.50 18.93 -2.30
N ALA A 82 -11.53 18.67 -1.50
CA ALA A 82 -12.92 19.00 -1.85
C ALA A 82 -13.19 20.52 -1.94
N ALA A 83 -12.38 21.33 -1.25
CA ALA A 83 -12.53 22.78 -1.21
C ALA A 83 -11.20 23.49 -1.51
N PRO A 84 -11.24 24.66 -2.18
CA PRO A 84 -10.04 25.46 -2.44
C PRO A 84 -9.41 25.98 -1.14
N GLY A 85 -8.12 26.30 -1.20
CA GLY A 85 -7.33 26.80 -0.07
C GLY A 85 -6.55 25.72 0.68
N PRO A 86 -5.73 26.11 1.67
CA PRO A 86 -4.91 25.17 2.43
C PRO A 86 -5.78 24.24 3.28
N GLN A 87 -5.65 22.94 3.03
CA GLN A 87 -6.31 21.89 3.79
C GLN A 87 -5.29 21.09 4.59
N ARG A 88 -5.72 20.57 5.73
CA ARG A 88 -4.94 19.55 6.45
C ARG A 88 -4.89 18.29 5.59
N THR A 89 -3.71 17.68 5.48
CA THR A 89 -3.51 16.44 4.72
C THR A 89 -3.25 15.30 5.70
N LEU A 90 -4.02 14.22 5.61
CA LEU A 90 -3.71 12.95 6.25
C LEU A 90 -2.82 12.15 5.30
N LEU A 91 -1.65 11.72 5.79
CA LEU A 91 -0.76 10.86 5.03
C LEU A 91 -0.86 9.43 5.58
N LEU A 92 -1.08 8.48 4.67
CA LEU A 92 -1.03 7.05 4.93
C LEU A 92 0.03 6.46 3.99
N GLY A 93 0.88 5.58 4.50
CA GLY A 93 1.94 5.00 3.70
C GLY A 93 2.88 4.10 4.49
N SER A 94 3.82 3.52 3.76
CA SER A 94 4.91 2.69 4.29
C SER A 94 6.01 2.65 3.23
N HIS A 95 6.82 1.59 3.15
CA HIS A 95 7.89 1.46 2.17
C HIS A 95 7.64 0.34 1.15
N LEU A 96 8.24 0.47 -0.04
CA LEU A 96 8.15 -0.50 -1.13
C LEU A 96 9.47 -1.22 -1.40
N ASP A 97 10.59 -0.73 -0.86
CA ASP A 97 11.85 -1.46 -0.86
C ASP A 97 11.85 -2.54 0.23
N THR A 98 12.76 -3.51 0.08
CA THR A 98 12.91 -4.65 0.99
C THR A 98 14.37 -4.94 1.27
N VAL A 99 14.60 -5.64 2.38
CA VAL A 99 15.88 -6.33 2.62
C VAL A 99 15.96 -7.63 1.80
N ARG A 100 17.15 -8.25 1.77
CA ARG A 100 17.34 -9.56 1.12
C ARG A 100 16.56 -10.64 1.87
N ASN A 101 15.88 -11.52 1.14
CA ASN A 101 15.05 -12.60 1.67
C ASN A 101 13.95 -12.09 2.61
N ALA A 102 13.38 -10.92 2.30
CA ALA A 102 12.27 -10.36 3.04
C ALA A 102 10.99 -11.20 2.85
N GLY A 103 10.03 -11.01 3.76
CA GLY A 103 8.67 -11.49 3.56
C GLY A 103 7.89 -10.57 2.61
N LYS A 104 6.80 -11.10 2.04
CA LYS A 104 5.95 -10.36 1.08
C LYS A 104 5.05 -9.26 1.68
N TYR A 105 5.13 -9.01 2.99
CA TYR A 105 4.22 -8.11 3.70
C TYR A 105 4.90 -6.90 4.33
N ASP A 106 6.19 -7.01 4.68
CA ASP A 106 6.91 -5.93 5.34
C ASP A 106 7.00 -4.71 4.42
N GLY A 107 6.59 -3.55 4.94
CA GLY A 107 6.36 -2.33 4.17
C GLY A 107 5.13 -2.38 3.25
N ILE A 108 5.15 -3.28 2.28
CA ILE A 108 4.21 -3.36 1.15
C ILE A 108 2.76 -3.42 1.62
N LEU A 109 2.47 -4.20 2.67
CA LEU A 109 1.11 -4.32 3.21
C LEU A 109 0.55 -2.97 3.66
N GLY A 110 1.38 -2.13 4.28
CA GLY A 110 0.97 -0.79 4.72
C GLY A 110 0.63 0.14 3.55
N VAL A 111 1.40 0.07 2.45
CA VAL A 111 1.12 0.82 1.22
C VAL A 111 -0.18 0.37 0.58
N LEU A 112 -0.42 -0.94 0.47
CA LEU A 112 -1.61 -1.49 -0.16
C LEU A 112 -2.88 -1.28 0.66
N VAL A 113 -2.79 -1.36 1.98
CA VAL A 113 -3.91 -0.99 2.86
C VAL A 113 -4.24 0.50 2.73
N ALA A 114 -3.23 1.37 2.69
CA ALA A 114 -3.44 2.79 2.45
C ALA A 114 -4.14 3.04 1.10
N LEU A 115 -3.75 2.32 0.05
CA LEU A 115 -4.40 2.40 -1.26
C LEU A 115 -5.86 1.96 -1.22
N GLU A 116 -6.19 0.83 -0.58
CA GLU A 116 -7.58 0.38 -0.48
C GLU A 116 -8.46 1.31 0.36
N VAL A 117 -7.90 1.96 1.38
CA VAL A 117 -8.61 3.01 2.15
C VAL A 117 -8.98 4.19 1.26
N MET A 118 -8.16 4.49 0.25
CA MET A 118 -8.40 5.59 -0.69
C MET A 118 -9.29 5.20 -1.88
N ALA A 119 -9.36 3.92 -2.23
CA ALA A 119 -10.12 3.40 -3.36
C ALA A 119 -11.59 3.07 -3.05
N GLY A 120 -12.01 3.17 -1.79
CA GLY A 120 -13.31 2.75 -1.27
C GLY A 120 -14.24 3.90 -0.86
#